data_AF-W2SKC2-F1
#
_entry.id   AF-W2SKC2-F1
#
_cell.length_a   1.000
_cell.length_b   1.000
_cell.length_c   1.000
_cell.angle_alpha   90.00
_cell.angle_beta   90.00
_cell.angle_gamma   90.00
#
_symmetry.space_group_name_H-M   'P 1'
#
loop_
_entity.id
_entity.type
_entity.pdbx_description
1 polymer ?
#
loop_
_entity_poly.entity_id
_entity_poly.type
_entity_poly.pdbx_seq_one_letter_code
_entity_poly.pdbx_strand_id
1 'polypeptide(L)'
;MLEMEKFHQRPFPYSMLTILKICSVSVMEFFDKLSRWIDIATSSKRIQEHSLKIQSSLAVSVVIFKKLLPIFRTLFQYVPSGSTQSFYSNSLFTLVWLIIVIMKKSLPTEDLLTCFHMMLCVVELVYKDLCFHECDEHIDQESVNHMMEDKDGVRVLEVLCRSFDGVLLDAKHLRTHWFNTKRENILPNLNHKDLDIPANYEHY
;
A
#
# COMPACT_ATOMS: atom_id res chain seq x y z
N MET A 1 -26.95 34.65 0.07
CA MET A 1 -25.54 34.59 0.52
C MET A 1 -25.38 33.91 1.90
N LEU A 2 -26.33 33.06 2.33
CA LEU A 2 -26.32 32.39 3.65
C LEU A 2 -26.37 30.85 3.54
N GLU A 3 -26.49 30.29 2.32
CA GLU A 3 -26.59 28.84 2.11
C GLU A 3 -25.25 28.18 1.73
N MET A 4 -24.27 28.94 1.22
CA MET A 4 -22.97 28.38 0.82
C MET A 4 -22.05 28.08 2.01
N GLU A 5 -22.26 28.73 3.17
CA GLU A 5 -21.45 28.49 4.38
C GLU A 5 -21.83 27.19 5.10
N LYS A 6 -23.06 26.67 4.92
CA LYS A 6 -23.52 25.43 5.57
C LYS A 6 -22.96 24.14 4.93
N PHE A 7 -22.44 24.20 3.71
CA PHE A 7 -21.85 23.03 3.04
C PHE A 7 -20.46 22.64 3.58
N HIS A 8 -19.80 23.52 4.34
CA HIS A 8 -18.42 23.30 4.78
C HIS A 8 -18.30 22.48 6.08
N GLN A 9 -19.40 22.11 6.75
CA GLN A 9 -19.36 21.51 8.09
C GLN A 9 -20.07 20.16 8.26
N ARG A 10 -20.76 19.62 7.24
CA ARG A 10 -21.35 18.28 7.35
C ARG A 10 -20.41 17.25 6.73
N PRO A 11 -19.97 16.21 7.47
CA PRO A 11 -19.44 15.03 6.80
C PRO A 11 -20.53 14.57 5.82
N PHE A 12 -20.18 14.47 4.53
CA PHE A 12 -21.09 13.88 3.57
C PHE A 12 -21.50 12.50 4.12
N PRO A 13 -22.80 12.23 4.34
CA PRO A 13 -23.24 11.01 5.02
C PRO A 13 -22.95 9.73 4.21
N TYR A 14 -22.49 9.88 2.97
CA TYR A 14 -22.23 8.78 2.07
C TYR A 14 -20.78 8.81 1.58
N SER A 15 -20.07 7.69 1.80
CA SER A 15 -18.78 7.45 1.16
C SER A 15 -18.98 7.18 -0.34
N MET A 16 -17.95 7.39 -1.14
CA MET A 16 -17.98 7.00 -2.57
C MET A 16 -18.35 5.53 -2.74
N LEU A 17 -17.82 4.64 -1.89
CA LEU A 17 -18.16 3.22 -1.91
C LEU A 17 -19.66 2.98 -1.66
N THR A 18 -20.26 3.73 -0.74
CA THR A 18 -21.70 3.66 -0.47
C THR A 18 -22.51 4.10 -1.69
N ILE A 19 -22.11 5.20 -2.34
CA ILE A 19 -22.78 5.71 -3.56
C ILE A 19 -22.69 4.68 -4.69
N LEU A 20 -21.50 4.11 -4.93
CA LEU A 20 -21.29 3.06 -5.94
C LEU A 20 -22.22 1.86 -5.74
N LYS A 21 -22.35 1.41 -4.48
CA LYS A 21 -23.23 0.29 -4.11
C LYS A 21 -24.71 0.62 -4.35
N ILE A 22 -25.17 1.79 -3.91
CA ILE A 22 -26.56 2.23 -4.09
C ILE A 22 -26.89 2.35 -5.58
N CYS A 23 -25.99 2.96 -6.35
CA CYS A 23 -26.18 3.15 -7.79
C CYS A 23 -25.92 1.89 -8.62
N SER A 24 -25.35 0.83 -8.02
CA SER A 24 -24.94 -0.41 -8.71
C SER A 24 -24.05 -0.16 -9.93
N VAL A 25 -23.11 0.78 -9.82
CA VAL A 25 -22.15 1.14 -10.89
C VAL A 25 -20.72 0.79 -10.49
N SER A 26 -19.89 0.50 -11.49
CA SER A 26 -18.44 0.32 -11.26
C SER A 26 -17.76 1.65 -10.93
N VAL A 27 -16.57 1.60 -10.32
CA VAL A 27 -15.74 2.80 -10.07
C VAL A 27 -15.46 3.55 -11.38
N MET A 28 -15.13 2.83 -12.45
CA MET A 28 -14.84 3.42 -13.75
C MET A 28 -16.06 4.12 -14.34
N GLU A 29 -17.22 3.45 -14.30
CA GLU A 29 -18.48 4.02 -14.77
C GLU A 29 -18.91 5.23 -13.95
N PHE A 30 -18.71 5.20 -12.63
CA PHE A 30 -18.99 6.33 -11.76
C PHE A 30 -18.19 7.57 -12.14
N PHE A 31 -16.89 7.44 -12.37
CA PHE A 31 -16.05 8.59 -12.74
C PHE A 31 -16.38 9.12 -14.15
N ASP A 32 -16.73 8.25 -15.10
CA ASP A 32 -17.22 8.67 -16.43
C ASP A 32 -18.51 9.49 -16.32
N LYS A 33 -19.50 9.00 -15.58
CA LYS A 33 -20.76 9.73 -15.34
C LYS A 33 -20.54 11.01 -14.55
N LEU A 34 -19.69 10.98 -13.53
CA LEU A 34 -19.37 12.14 -12.71
C LEU A 34 -18.68 13.24 -13.54
N SER A 35 -17.77 12.88 -14.44
CA SER A 35 -17.13 13.84 -15.35
C SER A 35 -18.16 14.53 -16.24
N ARG A 36 -19.04 13.75 -16.90
CA ARG A 36 -20.10 14.31 -17.76
C ARG A 36 -21.04 15.22 -16.97
N TRP A 37 -21.39 14.84 -15.75
CA TRP A 37 -22.24 15.66 -14.90
C TRP A 37 -21.57 16.98 -14.49
N ILE A 38 -20.29 16.95 -14.12
CA ILE A 38 -19.49 18.16 -13.81
C ILE A 38 -19.49 19.12 -15.00
N ASP A 39 -19.29 18.58 -16.22
CA ASP A 39 -19.27 19.36 -17.46
C ASP A 39 -20.65 20.01 -17.74
N ILE A 40 -21.74 19.24 -17.62
CA ILE A 40 -23.12 19.74 -17.80
C ILE A 40 -23.48 20.78 -16.75
N ALA A 41 -23.09 20.55 -15.50
CA ALA A 41 -23.39 21.44 -14.38
C ALA A 41 -22.60 22.74 -14.41
N THR A 42 -21.72 22.96 -15.39
CA THR A 42 -20.80 24.11 -15.45
C THR A 42 -20.02 24.30 -14.13
N SER A 43 -19.70 23.17 -13.50
CA SER A 43 -19.10 23.14 -12.17
C SER A 43 -17.68 23.72 -12.17
N SER A 44 -17.24 24.23 -11.01
CA SER A 44 -15.91 24.82 -10.90
C SER A 44 -14.79 23.83 -11.26
N LYS A 45 -13.72 24.32 -11.89
CA LYS A 45 -12.50 23.56 -12.22
C LYS A 45 -11.95 22.78 -11.02
N ARG A 46 -12.11 23.32 -9.80
CA ARG A 46 -11.71 22.68 -8.55
C ARG A 46 -12.38 21.32 -8.32
N ILE A 47 -13.67 21.17 -8.65
CA ILE A 47 -14.41 19.90 -8.47
C ILE A 47 -13.91 18.87 -9.49
N GLN A 48 -13.67 19.32 -10.73
CA GLN A 48 -13.09 18.48 -11.79
C GLN A 48 -11.70 17.97 -11.39
N GLU A 49 -10.81 18.85 -10.95
CA GLU A 49 -9.46 18.50 -10.50
C GLU A 49 -9.48 17.55 -9.29
N HIS A 50 -10.39 17.77 -8.34
CA HIS A 50 -10.56 16.88 -7.19
C HIS A 50 -11.04 15.48 -7.61
N SER A 51 -12.02 15.40 -8.51
CA SER A 51 -12.51 14.13 -9.06
C SER A 51 -11.39 13.35 -9.76
N LEU A 52 -10.66 14.02 -10.65
CA LEU A 52 -9.52 13.43 -11.37
C LEU A 52 -8.41 12.96 -10.43
N LYS A 53 -8.13 13.72 -9.35
CA LYS A 53 -7.14 13.33 -8.34
C LYS A 53 -7.55 12.04 -7.63
N ILE A 54 -8.82 11.87 -7.26
CA ILE A 54 -9.31 10.63 -6.63
C ILE A 54 -9.23 9.46 -7.61
N GLN A 55 -9.68 9.67 -8.85
CA GLN A 55 -9.62 8.63 -9.89
C GLN A 55 -8.18 8.15 -10.13
N SER A 56 -7.24 9.09 -10.28
CA SER A 56 -5.81 8.79 -10.46
C SER A 56 -5.23 8.06 -9.24
N SER A 57 -5.53 8.54 -8.03
CA SER A 57 -5.13 7.91 -6.76
C SER A 57 -5.57 6.44 -6.68
N LEU A 58 -6.82 6.15 -7.06
CA LEU A 58 -7.38 4.79 -7.10
C LEU A 58 -6.73 3.93 -8.18
N ALA A 59 -6.51 4.49 -9.38
CA ALA A 59 -5.85 3.78 -10.47
C ALA A 59 -4.44 3.33 -10.07
N VAL A 60 -3.66 4.21 -9.44
CA VAL A 60 -2.35 3.87 -8.89
C VAL A 60 -2.48 2.75 -7.84
N SER A 61 -3.39 2.88 -6.87
CA SER A 61 -3.61 1.83 -5.87
C SER A 61 -3.95 0.46 -6.49
N VAL A 62 -4.74 0.42 -7.57
CA VAL A 62 -5.04 -0.84 -8.29
C VAL A 62 -3.78 -1.45 -8.92
N VAL A 63 -2.92 -0.62 -9.53
CA VAL A 63 -1.67 -1.11 -10.13
C VAL A 63 -0.71 -1.63 -9.06
N ILE A 64 -0.57 -0.91 -7.95
CA ILE A 64 0.27 -1.35 -6.82
C ILE A 64 -0.26 -2.65 -6.21
N PHE A 65 -1.57 -2.77 -5.98
CA PHE A 65 -2.17 -4.00 -5.47
C PHE A 65 -1.89 -5.21 -6.38
N LYS A 66 -2.04 -5.02 -7.70
CA LYS A 66 -1.73 -6.06 -8.69
C LYS A 66 -0.25 -6.45 -8.71
N LYS A 67 0.65 -5.49 -8.50
CA LYS A 67 2.11 -5.74 -8.42
C LYS A 67 2.51 -6.40 -7.11
N LEU A 68 1.81 -6.13 -6.00
CA LEU A 68 2.10 -6.73 -4.71
C LEU A 68 1.93 -8.26 -4.74
N LEU A 69 0.89 -8.78 -5.40
CA LEU A 69 0.59 -10.21 -5.39
C LEU A 69 1.74 -11.11 -5.90
N PRO A 70 2.31 -10.91 -7.10
CA PRO A 70 3.44 -11.72 -7.55
C PRO A 70 4.68 -11.52 -6.67
N ILE A 71 4.95 -10.30 -6.20
CA ILE A 71 6.08 -10.04 -5.28
C ILE A 71 5.92 -10.83 -3.99
N PHE A 72 4.74 -10.78 -3.39
CA PHE A 72 4.43 -11.48 -2.15
C PHE A 72 4.61 -12.99 -2.32
N ARG A 73 4.12 -13.57 -3.43
CA ARG A 73 4.26 -15.00 -3.71
C ARG A 73 5.68 -15.46 -3.99
N THR A 74 6.56 -14.57 -4.44
CA THR A 74 7.98 -14.87 -4.63
C THR A 74 8.76 -14.88 -3.32
N LEU A 75 8.28 -14.20 -2.27
CA LEU A 75 9.02 -14.01 -1.03
C LEU A 75 8.48 -14.84 0.13
N PHE A 76 7.17 -15.08 0.16
CA PHE A 76 6.51 -15.68 1.32
C PHE A 76 5.90 -17.02 0.97
N GLN A 77 6.12 -17.98 1.85
CA GLN A 77 5.53 -19.31 1.77
C GLN A 77 4.01 -19.22 1.98
N TYR A 78 3.25 -20.04 1.24
CA TYR A 78 1.82 -20.13 1.44
C TYR A 78 1.47 -20.96 2.68
N VAL A 79 0.76 -20.32 3.62
CA VAL A 79 0.28 -20.87 4.89
C VAL A 79 -1.26 -20.74 4.91
N PRO A 80 -2.00 -21.86 4.79
CA PRO A 80 -3.45 -21.85 4.71
C PRO A 80 -4.11 -21.55 6.07
N SER A 81 -5.31 -20.96 6.02
CA SER A 81 -6.14 -20.74 7.21
C SER A 81 -6.47 -22.06 7.92
N GLY A 82 -6.24 -22.12 9.23
CA GLY A 82 -6.44 -23.33 10.05
C GLY A 82 -5.20 -24.22 10.21
N SER A 83 -4.04 -23.83 9.67
CA SER A 83 -2.75 -24.43 10.05
C SER A 83 -2.43 -24.16 11.52
N THR A 84 -1.59 -25.00 12.14
CA THR A 84 -1.07 -24.79 13.51
C THR A 84 0.00 -23.68 13.61
N GLN A 85 0.21 -22.93 12.52
CA GLN A 85 1.20 -21.85 12.46
C GLN A 85 0.71 -20.58 13.17
N SER A 86 1.67 -19.70 13.49
CA SER A 86 1.46 -18.44 14.21
C SER A 86 0.47 -17.49 13.53
N PHE A 87 0.51 -17.38 12.20
CA PHE A 87 -0.45 -16.60 11.40
C PHE A 87 -0.63 -17.18 10.00
N TYR A 88 -1.51 -16.59 9.19
CA TYR A 88 -1.86 -17.09 7.85
C TYR A 88 -1.43 -16.12 6.75
N SER A 89 -1.14 -16.63 5.54
CA SER A 89 -0.71 -15.77 4.42
C SER A 89 -1.75 -14.71 4.05
N ASN A 90 -3.04 -14.99 4.20
CA ASN A 90 -4.10 -14.00 3.94
C ASN A 90 -4.02 -12.83 4.92
N SER A 91 -3.75 -13.10 6.21
CA SER A 91 -3.60 -12.08 7.23
C SER A 91 -2.34 -11.25 6.99
N LEU A 92 -1.21 -11.91 6.73
CA LEU A 92 0.05 -11.23 6.39
C LEU A 92 -0.10 -10.35 5.16
N PHE A 93 -0.70 -10.86 4.08
CA PHE A 93 -0.95 -10.09 2.85
C PHE A 93 -1.85 -8.87 3.13
N THR A 94 -2.88 -9.04 3.96
CA THR A 94 -3.78 -7.95 4.34
C THR A 94 -3.05 -6.88 5.14
N LEU A 95 -2.21 -7.27 6.10
CA LEU A 95 -1.38 -6.36 6.88
C LEU A 95 -0.41 -5.59 5.98
N VAL A 96 0.33 -6.29 5.11
CA VAL A 96 1.26 -5.66 4.15
C VAL A 96 0.52 -4.62 3.30
N TRP A 97 -0.65 -5.00 2.76
CA TRP A 97 -1.47 -4.09 1.96
C TRP A 97 -1.97 -2.89 2.76
N LEU A 98 -2.40 -3.09 4.00
CA LEU A 98 -2.85 -2.02 4.89
C LEU A 98 -1.73 -1.01 5.14
N ILE A 99 -0.52 -1.48 5.48
CA ILE A 99 0.65 -0.63 5.67
C ILE A 99 0.94 0.18 4.39
N ILE A 100 0.89 -0.46 3.22
CA ILE A 100 1.09 0.22 1.93
C ILE A 100 0.05 1.33 1.71
N VAL A 101 -1.23 1.07 1.98
CA VAL A 101 -2.30 2.07 1.83
C VAL A 101 -2.08 3.26 2.76
N ILE A 102 -1.73 3.00 4.03
CA ILE A 102 -1.48 4.06 5.03
C ILE A 102 -0.25 4.88 4.62
N MET A 103 0.88 4.22 4.31
CA MET A 103 2.11 4.88 3.91
C MET A 103 1.95 5.67 2.60
N LYS A 104 1.23 5.13 1.62
CA LYS A 104 0.92 5.83 0.37
C LYS A 104 0.20 7.15 0.62
N LYS A 105 -0.78 7.16 1.54
CA LYS A 105 -1.54 8.38 1.85
C LYS A 105 -0.69 9.48 2.48
N SER A 106 0.45 9.13 3.05
CA SER A 106 1.41 10.09 3.60
C SER A 106 2.33 10.74 2.56
N LEU A 107 2.41 10.18 1.34
CA LEU A 107 3.36 10.64 0.32
C LEU A 107 3.02 12.06 -0.16
N PRO A 108 4.03 12.88 -0.50
CA PRO A 108 3.80 14.18 -1.13
C PRO A 108 3.11 14.04 -2.49
N THR A 109 3.53 13.05 -3.27
CA THR A 109 2.98 12.69 -4.57
C THR A 109 2.60 11.21 -4.59
N GLU A 110 1.41 10.91 -5.10
CA GLU A 110 0.95 9.54 -5.30
C GLU A 110 1.20 9.08 -6.75
N ASP A 111 2.35 9.43 -7.33
CA ASP A 111 2.72 8.91 -8.66
C ASP A 111 3.05 7.41 -8.58
N LEU A 112 2.92 6.74 -9.73
CA LEU A 112 3.01 5.28 -9.78
C LEU A 112 4.39 4.77 -9.35
N LEU A 113 5.47 5.44 -9.75
CA LEU A 113 6.83 4.98 -9.47
C LEU A 113 7.17 5.11 -7.99
N THR A 114 6.89 6.29 -7.40
CA THR A 114 7.07 6.52 -5.95
C THR A 114 6.23 5.55 -5.12
N CYS A 115 4.98 5.33 -5.50
CA CYS A 115 4.11 4.36 -4.80
C CYS A 115 4.64 2.92 -4.93
N PHE A 116 5.24 2.57 -6.06
CA PHE A 116 5.84 1.26 -6.28
C PHE A 116 7.08 1.05 -5.41
N HIS A 117 8.01 2.01 -5.38
CA HIS A 117 9.18 1.93 -4.48
C HIS A 117 8.78 1.96 -3.01
N MET A 118 7.74 2.71 -2.64
CA MET A 118 7.16 2.70 -1.30
C MET A 118 6.68 1.29 -0.92
N MET A 119 5.97 0.61 -1.82
CA MET A 119 5.58 -0.79 -1.62
C MET A 119 6.80 -1.71 -1.44
N LEU A 120 7.85 -1.57 -2.25
CA LEU A 120 9.08 -2.38 -2.09
C LEU A 120 9.73 -2.16 -0.72
N CYS A 121 9.71 -0.93 -0.19
CA CYS A 121 10.21 -0.64 1.16
C CYS A 121 9.39 -1.31 2.26
N VAL A 122 8.05 -1.34 2.11
CA VAL A 122 7.17 -2.06 3.05
C VAL A 122 7.41 -3.56 3.00
N VAL A 123 7.56 -4.13 1.81
CA VAL A 123 7.86 -5.55 1.63
C VAL A 123 9.23 -5.90 2.23
N GLU A 124 10.26 -5.07 2.01
CA GLU A 124 11.56 -5.24 2.66
C GLU A 124 11.45 -5.21 4.19
N LEU A 125 10.66 -4.27 4.74
CA LEU A 125 10.45 -4.16 6.19
C LEU A 125 9.86 -5.44 6.77
N VAL A 126 8.78 -5.93 6.16
CA VAL A 126 8.06 -7.15 6.61
C VAL A 126 8.95 -8.38 6.48
N TYR A 127 9.65 -8.53 5.35
CA TYR A 127 10.57 -9.64 5.14
C TYR A 127 11.67 -9.68 6.22
N LYS A 128 12.30 -8.53 6.50
CA LYS A 128 13.36 -8.43 7.51
C LYS A 128 12.85 -8.72 8.92
N ASP A 129 11.62 -8.30 9.22
CA ASP A 129 10.99 -8.59 10.51
C ASP A 129 10.79 -10.09 10.72
N LEU A 130 10.24 -10.79 9.73
CA LEU A 130 10.06 -12.24 9.80
C LEU A 130 11.40 -12.99 9.91
N CYS A 131 12.44 -12.55 9.20
CA CYS A 131 13.78 -13.11 9.37
C CYS A 131 14.34 -12.86 10.78
N PHE A 132 14.13 -11.66 11.33
CA PHE A 132 14.63 -11.31 12.65
C PHE A 132 13.97 -12.13 13.77
N HIS A 133 12.69 -12.47 13.59
CA HIS A 133 11.91 -13.30 14.49
C HIS A 133 11.95 -14.81 14.16
N GLU A 134 12.88 -15.24 13.29
CA GLU A 134 13.10 -16.65 12.94
C GLU A 134 11.83 -17.38 12.42
N CYS A 135 10.97 -16.64 11.70
CA CYS A 135 9.72 -17.14 11.12
C CYS A 135 9.94 -17.76 9.73
N ASP A 136 10.93 -18.64 9.61
CA ASP A 136 11.36 -19.25 8.34
C ASP A 136 10.23 -20.01 7.64
N GLU A 137 9.26 -20.53 8.38
CA GLU A 137 8.10 -21.23 7.84
C GLU A 137 7.15 -20.35 7.01
N HIS A 138 7.28 -19.02 7.12
CA HIS A 138 6.53 -18.04 6.33
C HIS A 138 7.35 -17.46 5.17
N ILE A 139 8.62 -17.81 5.05
CA ILE A 139 9.52 -17.29 4.03
C ILE A 139 9.79 -18.38 2.99
N ASP A 140 9.74 -18.01 1.71
CA ASP A 140 10.07 -18.94 0.64
C ASP A 140 11.59 -19.22 0.61
N GLN A 141 11.99 -20.49 0.57
CA GLN A 141 13.40 -20.88 0.64
C GLN A 141 14.23 -20.42 -0.58
N GLU A 142 13.62 -20.37 -1.76
CA GLU A 142 14.27 -19.87 -2.97
C GLU A 142 14.54 -18.36 -2.83
N SER A 143 13.60 -17.64 -2.21
CA SER A 143 13.79 -16.23 -1.86
C SER A 143 15.00 -16.02 -0.95
N VAL A 144 15.17 -16.84 0.11
CA VAL A 144 16.33 -16.74 1.03
C VAL A 144 17.64 -16.92 0.27
N ASN A 145 17.72 -17.95 -0.56
CA ASN A 145 18.91 -18.23 -1.35
C ASN A 145 19.26 -17.03 -2.24
N HIS A 146 18.28 -16.50 -2.96
CA HIS A 146 18.46 -15.36 -3.85
C HIS A 146 18.84 -14.07 -3.10
N MET A 147 18.39 -13.88 -1.85
CA MET A 147 18.77 -12.75 -1.00
C MET A 147 20.20 -12.87 -0.43
N MET A 148 20.73 -14.09 -0.35
CA MET A 148 22.05 -14.43 0.22
C MET A 148 23.14 -14.68 -0.83
N GLU A 149 22.82 -14.69 -2.13
CA GLU A 149 23.80 -14.85 -3.23
C GLU A 149 24.91 -13.79 -3.24
N ASP A 150 24.71 -12.70 -2.50
CA ASP A 150 25.62 -11.58 -2.46
C ASP A 150 26.74 -11.73 -1.44
N LYS A 151 27.98 -11.52 -1.88
CA LYS A 151 29.16 -11.59 -1.01
C LYS A 151 29.24 -10.43 -0.02
N ASP A 152 28.53 -9.33 -0.30
CA ASP A 152 28.52 -8.11 0.52
C ASP A 152 27.39 -8.11 1.59
N GLY A 153 26.66 -9.21 1.75
CA GLY A 153 25.58 -9.37 2.72
C GLY A 153 24.17 -9.23 2.15
N VAL A 154 23.14 -9.27 3.01
CA VAL A 154 21.73 -9.34 2.58
C VAL A 154 21.24 -7.99 2.03
N ARG A 155 21.03 -7.92 0.71
CA ARG A 155 20.56 -6.71 0.00
C ARG A 155 19.10 -6.82 -0.49
N VAL A 156 18.15 -7.01 0.43
CA VAL A 156 16.73 -7.26 0.09
C VAL A 156 16.14 -6.27 -0.92
N LEU A 157 16.20 -4.96 -0.65
CA LEU A 157 15.66 -3.96 -1.59
C LEU A 157 16.31 -4.01 -2.98
N GLU A 158 17.60 -4.36 -3.06
CA GLU A 158 18.33 -4.44 -4.32
C GLU A 158 17.85 -5.61 -5.16
N VAL A 159 17.71 -6.77 -4.52
CA VAL A 159 17.14 -7.96 -5.11
C VAL A 159 15.70 -7.69 -5.58
N LEU A 160 14.87 -7.06 -4.76
CA LEU A 160 13.50 -6.69 -5.13
C LEU A 160 13.46 -5.75 -6.34
N CYS A 161 14.32 -4.72 -6.37
CA CYS A 161 14.39 -3.82 -7.51
C CYS A 161 14.84 -4.55 -8.78
N ARG A 162 15.82 -5.44 -8.69
CA ARG A 162 16.30 -6.24 -9.82
C ARG A 162 15.22 -7.19 -10.35
N SER A 163 14.51 -7.88 -9.47
CA SER A 163 13.51 -8.89 -9.85
C SER A 163 12.21 -8.30 -10.38
N PHE A 164 11.86 -7.08 -9.98
CA PHE A 164 10.54 -6.49 -10.26
C PHE A 164 10.62 -5.13 -10.96
N ASP A 165 11.74 -4.84 -11.63
CA ASP A 165 11.96 -3.63 -12.43
C ASP A 165 11.87 -2.33 -11.62
N GLY A 166 12.36 -2.35 -10.38
CA GLY A 166 12.53 -1.17 -9.54
C GLY A 166 13.78 -0.36 -9.91
N VAL A 167 13.71 0.96 -9.79
CA VAL A 167 14.86 1.85 -9.95
C VAL A 167 15.57 1.94 -8.62
N LEU A 168 16.67 1.17 -8.49
CA LEU A 168 17.35 0.96 -7.21
C LEU A 168 17.77 2.26 -6.52
N LEU A 169 18.29 3.23 -7.27
CA LEU A 169 18.78 4.48 -6.70
C LEU A 169 17.62 5.30 -6.09
N ASP A 170 16.51 5.40 -6.82
CA ASP A 170 15.30 6.09 -6.37
C ASP A 170 14.70 5.39 -5.14
N ALA A 171 14.64 4.06 -5.16
CA ALA A 171 14.15 3.27 -4.04
C ALA A 171 15.02 3.44 -2.79
N LYS A 172 16.36 3.41 -2.93
CA LYS A 172 17.30 3.68 -1.83
C LYS A 172 17.13 5.11 -1.29
N HIS A 173 16.95 6.09 -2.17
CA HIS A 173 16.70 7.48 -1.78
C HIS A 173 15.39 7.62 -1.00
N LEU A 174 14.29 7.09 -1.53
CA LEU A 174 12.97 7.10 -0.88
C LEU A 174 13.03 6.41 0.49
N ARG A 175 13.69 5.24 0.58
CA ARG A 175 13.83 4.50 1.84
C ARG A 175 14.53 5.34 2.91
N THR A 176 15.69 5.90 2.57
CA THR A 176 16.55 6.60 3.51
C THR A 176 15.97 7.94 3.95
N HIS A 177 15.46 8.74 3.02
CA HIS A 177 15.08 10.13 3.29
C HIS A 177 13.61 10.33 3.59
N TRP A 178 12.74 9.38 3.23
CA TRP A 178 11.31 9.49 3.46
C TRP A 178 10.78 8.36 4.34
N PHE A 179 10.89 7.11 3.88
CA PHE A 179 10.27 5.96 4.53
C PHE A 179 10.71 5.83 5.99
N ASN A 180 12.02 5.74 6.25
CA ASN A 180 12.56 5.56 7.59
C ASN A 180 12.23 6.75 8.51
N THR A 181 12.30 7.97 7.99
CA THR A 181 12.02 9.20 8.77
C THR A 181 10.54 9.34 9.12
N LYS A 182 9.64 8.82 8.29
CA LYS A 182 8.19 9.05 8.44
C LYS A 182 7.44 7.88 9.03
N ARG A 183 7.89 6.63 8.80
CA ARG A 183 7.15 5.42 9.19
C ARG A 183 6.76 5.40 10.67
N GLU A 184 7.65 5.81 11.57
CA GLU A 184 7.40 5.81 13.02
C GLU A 184 6.24 6.73 13.42
N ASN A 185 6.09 7.86 12.73
CA ASN A 185 5.00 8.81 12.99
C ASN A 185 3.69 8.41 12.31
N ILE A 186 3.77 7.78 11.15
CA ILE A 186 2.60 7.37 10.35
C ILE A 186 1.99 6.08 10.89
N LEU A 187 2.83 5.20 11.42
CA LEU A 187 2.47 3.89 11.94
C LEU A 187 2.76 3.85 13.45
N PRO A 188 2.17 4.74 14.26
CA PRO A 188 2.54 4.89 15.67
C PRO A 188 2.22 3.64 16.51
N ASN A 189 1.22 2.87 16.09
CA ASN A 189 0.83 1.63 16.76
C ASN A 189 1.77 0.45 16.42
N LEU A 190 2.56 0.57 15.33
CA LEU A 190 3.60 -0.40 14.96
C LEU A 190 4.89 -0.22 15.78
N ASN A 191 4.80 0.15 17.07
CA ASN A 191 5.97 0.43 17.88
C ASN A 191 6.03 -0.40 19.17
N HIS A 192 7.10 -1.20 19.31
CA HIS A 192 8.01 -1.11 20.47
C HIS A 192 9.47 -1.50 20.21
N LYS A 193 9.85 -2.11 19.06
CA LYS A 193 11.24 -2.07 18.53
C LYS A 193 11.44 -2.61 17.10
N ASP A 194 10.52 -3.40 16.57
CA ASP A 194 10.37 -3.70 15.15
C ASP A 194 8.92 -4.17 14.91
N LEU A 195 8.59 -4.51 13.67
CA LEU A 195 7.26 -4.83 13.17
C LEU A 195 6.84 -6.23 13.65
N ASP A 196 6.94 -6.57 14.94
CA ASP A 196 6.77 -7.92 15.52
C ASP A 196 5.42 -8.57 15.14
N ILE A 197 5.36 -9.09 13.92
CA ILE A 197 4.17 -9.71 13.33
C ILE A 197 3.75 -10.91 14.18
N PRO A 198 4.67 -11.80 14.60
CA PRO A 198 4.30 -12.96 15.40
C PRO A 198 3.56 -12.59 16.68
N ALA A 199 3.97 -11.54 17.39
CA ALA A 199 3.31 -11.13 18.63
C ALA A 199 2.04 -10.30 18.42
N ASN A 200 1.89 -9.62 17.28
CA ASN A 200 0.84 -8.62 17.09
C ASN A 200 -0.16 -8.92 15.97
N TYR A 201 -0.08 -10.08 15.31
CA TYR A 201 -0.92 -10.37 14.13
C TYR A 201 -2.43 -10.27 14.39
N GLU A 202 -2.92 -10.51 15.61
CA GLU A 202 -4.35 -10.41 15.95
C GLU A 202 -4.83 -8.96 16.13
N HIS A 203 -3.90 -8.02 16.32
CA HIS A 203 -4.20 -6.62 16.59
C HIS A 203 -4.26 -5.74 15.33
N TYR A 204 -3.96 -6.30 14.15
CA TYR A 204 -3.92 -5.61 12.86
C TYR A 204 -4.89 -6.21 11.84
#